data_AF-A0A814NCL9-F1
#
_entry.id   AF-A0A814NCL9-F1
#
_cell.length_a   1.000
_cell.length_b   1.000
_cell.length_c   1.000
_cell.angle_alpha   90.00
_cell.angle_beta   90.00
_cell.angle_gamma   90.00
#
_symmetry.space_group_name_H-M   'P 1'
#
loop_
_entity.id
_entity.type
_entity.pdbx_description
1 polymer ?
#
loop_
_entity_poly.entity_id
_entity_poly.type
_entity_poly.pdbx_seq_one_letter_code
_entity_poly.pdbx_strand_id
1 'polypeptide(L)'
;MELTPIVCIAEGYIQGKIVDDLRLRQAILELPDNKTEHLPGYLPLAPGMPVLLTENVASEIGLSNGTRGIFRRFVYDESPEDVRYQDKNFPPNTKFITQPKCALVEFPGCKLDEKLVQLSSKVVSIAVRKQTLLFDAKELLPKNVAKAAKINKKTRKLSVKRKAFPLIPAYSMTTYRSQGQTLGKIIVDLVMPPGPVELASVYVPLSRVKRLDDLLIIRSFEFAILQVKSSTTQIEELKRLDRIAQNTRKRFQFIV
;
A
#
# COMPACT_ATOMS: atom_id res chain seq x y z
N MET A 1 -4.00 -8.00 -27.63
CA MET A 1 -3.77 -9.02 -26.59
C MET A 1 -4.77 -8.75 -25.48
N GLU A 2 -5.66 -9.69 -25.19
CA GLU A 2 -6.45 -9.61 -23.97
C GLU A 2 -5.52 -9.76 -22.76
N LEU A 3 -5.49 -8.75 -21.90
CA LEU A 3 -4.76 -8.82 -20.63
C LEU A 3 -5.54 -9.72 -19.68
N THR A 4 -4.98 -10.88 -19.34
CA THR A 4 -5.50 -11.74 -18.28
C THR A 4 -4.98 -11.22 -16.93
N PRO A 5 -5.83 -10.68 -16.05
CA PRO A 5 -5.40 -10.24 -14.73
C PRO A 5 -5.01 -11.47 -13.89
N ILE A 6 -3.92 -11.34 -13.14
CA ILE A 6 -3.42 -12.39 -12.25
C ILE A 6 -3.59 -11.92 -10.82
N VAL A 7 -4.13 -12.74 -9.94
CA VAL A 7 -4.17 -12.44 -8.50
C VAL A 7 -3.29 -13.45 -7.79
N CYS A 8 -2.20 -12.96 -7.18
CA CYS A 8 -1.40 -13.77 -6.28
C CYS A 8 -2.04 -13.78 -4.90
N ILE A 9 -2.48 -14.96 -4.45
CA ILE A 9 -3.08 -15.14 -3.14
C ILE A 9 -1.98 -15.38 -2.11
N ALA A 10 -2.00 -14.63 -1.00
CA ALA A 10 -1.10 -14.84 0.12
C ALA A 10 -1.35 -16.18 0.82
N GLU A 11 -0.30 -16.77 1.39
CA GLU A 11 -0.44 -17.98 2.20
C GLU A 11 -0.44 -17.63 3.68
N GLY A 12 -1.39 -18.17 4.43
CA GLY A 12 -1.45 -18.05 5.89
C GLY A 12 -1.07 -19.38 6.54
N TYR A 13 -0.27 -19.32 7.61
CA TYR A 13 0.09 -20.49 8.41
C TYR A 13 -0.18 -20.23 9.89
N ILE A 14 -0.75 -21.22 10.58
CA ILE A 14 -0.94 -21.21 12.03
C ILE A 14 -0.20 -22.42 12.59
N GLN A 15 0.68 -22.20 13.57
CA GLN A 15 1.50 -23.26 14.17
C GLN A 15 2.28 -24.11 13.13
N GLY A 16 2.71 -23.47 12.03
CA GLY A 16 3.45 -24.11 10.95
C GLY A 16 2.59 -24.87 9.91
N LYS A 17 1.28 -25.00 10.13
CA LYS A 17 0.34 -25.62 9.16
C LYS A 17 -0.36 -24.55 8.34
N ILE A 18 -0.61 -24.84 7.07
CA ILE A 18 -1.41 -23.96 6.21
C ILE A 18 -2.83 -23.85 6.76
N VAL A 19 -3.45 -22.68 6.62
CA VAL A 19 -4.83 -22.47 7.10
C VAL A 19 -5.82 -23.12 6.14
N ASP A 20 -6.32 -24.29 6.52
CA ASP A 20 -7.27 -25.08 5.72
C ASP A 20 -8.73 -24.66 5.90
N ASP A 21 -9.08 -24.07 7.05
CA ASP A 21 -10.46 -23.60 7.29
C ASP A 21 -10.79 -22.44 6.34
N LEU A 22 -11.75 -22.66 5.45
CA LEU A 22 -12.12 -21.72 4.38
C LEU A 22 -12.51 -20.34 4.94
N ARG A 23 -13.27 -20.30 6.05
CA ARG A 23 -13.76 -19.04 6.63
C ARG A 23 -12.62 -18.26 7.27
N LEU A 24 -11.76 -18.93 8.02
CA LEU A 24 -10.59 -18.31 8.64
C LEU A 24 -9.59 -17.86 7.57
N ARG A 25 -9.37 -18.66 6.53
CA ARG A 25 -8.52 -18.30 5.39
C ARG A 25 -9.05 -17.04 4.71
N GLN A 26 -10.34 -17.00 4.38
CA GLN A 26 -10.97 -15.83 3.78
C GLN A 26 -10.84 -14.59 4.69
N ALA A 27 -11.15 -14.72 5.98
CA ALA A 27 -11.05 -13.62 6.93
C ALA A 27 -9.61 -13.08 7.07
N ILE A 28 -8.60 -13.97 7.03
CA ILE A 28 -7.20 -13.57 7.01
C ILE A 28 -6.87 -12.84 5.70
N LEU A 29 -7.28 -13.36 4.55
CA LEU A 29 -6.99 -12.76 3.24
C LEU A 29 -7.65 -11.38 3.06
N GLU A 30 -8.84 -11.18 3.61
CA GLU A 30 -9.60 -9.93 3.54
C GLU A 30 -9.17 -8.89 4.58
N LEU A 31 -8.19 -9.21 5.44
CA LEU A 31 -7.65 -8.22 6.37
C LEU A 31 -7.09 -7.01 5.61
N PRO A 32 -7.40 -5.78 6.07
CA PRO A 32 -6.77 -4.58 5.54
C PRO A 32 -5.24 -4.62 5.64
N ASP A 33 -4.56 -4.13 4.61
CA ASP A 33 -3.09 -4.17 4.50
C ASP A 33 -2.37 -3.49 5.67
N ASN A 34 -2.99 -2.48 6.30
CA ASN A 34 -2.43 -1.80 7.48
C ASN A 34 -2.43 -2.68 8.75
N LYS A 35 -3.21 -3.77 8.78
CA LYS A 35 -3.18 -4.79 9.85
C LYS A 35 -2.21 -5.93 9.54
N THR A 36 -1.56 -5.90 8.37
CA THR A 36 -0.78 -7.02 7.85
C THR A 36 0.61 -6.59 7.41
N GLU A 37 1.15 -5.52 8.01
CA GLU A 37 2.45 -4.94 7.66
C GLU A 37 2.59 -4.62 6.17
N HIS A 38 1.49 -4.15 5.56
CA HIS A 38 1.39 -3.83 4.12
C HIS A 38 1.66 -5.03 3.19
N LEU A 39 1.36 -6.24 3.67
CA LEU A 39 1.38 -7.46 2.88
C LEU A 39 -0.06 -7.87 2.52
N PRO A 40 -0.51 -7.63 1.27
CA PRO A 40 -1.90 -7.87 0.89
C PRO A 40 -2.24 -9.36 0.87
N GLY A 41 -3.50 -9.69 1.18
CA GLY A 41 -4.01 -11.05 1.02
C GLY A 41 -4.25 -11.42 -0.44
N TYR A 42 -4.75 -10.47 -1.23
CA TYR A 42 -4.90 -10.59 -2.67
C TYR A 42 -4.04 -9.54 -3.35
N LEU A 43 -3.09 -9.97 -4.16
CA LEU A 43 -2.24 -9.08 -4.94
C LEU A 43 -2.60 -9.16 -6.43
N PRO A 44 -3.50 -8.29 -6.93
CA PRO A 44 -3.82 -8.21 -8.34
C PRO A 44 -2.67 -7.57 -9.11
N LEU A 45 -2.16 -8.28 -10.13
CA LEU A 45 -1.08 -7.86 -10.98
C LEU A 45 -1.36 -8.18 -12.46
N ALA A 46 -0.90 -7.29 -13.34
CA ALA A 46 -0.93 -7.43 -14.78
C ALA A 46 0.40 -6.90 -15.36
N PRO A 47 1.03 -7.60 -16.32
CA PRO A 47 2.25 -7.12 -16.95
C PRO A 47 2.14 -5.67 -17.43
N GLY A 48 3.13 -4.85 -17.11
CA GLY A 48 3.18 -3.42 -17.43
C GLY A 48 2.54 -2.50 -16.41
N MET A 49 1.86 -3.03 -15.38
CA MET A 49 1.23 -2.16 -14.38
C MET A 49 2.26 -1.58 -13.38
N PRO A 50 2.02 -0.33 -12.91
CA PRO A 50 2.83 0.26 -11.86
C PRO A 50 2.58 -0.45 -10.53
N VAL A 51 3.67 -0.72 -9.81
CA VAL A 51 3.68 -1.30 -8.47
C VAL A 51 4.54 -0.46 -7.53
N LEU A 52 4.31 -0.61 -6.23
CA LEU A 52 5.07 0.05 -5.17
C LEU A 52 5.68 -1.03 -4.27
N LEU A 53 6.96 -0.87 -3.92
CA LEU A 53 7.56 -1.63 -2.84
C LEU A 53 6.99 -1.19 -1.50
N THR A 54 6.65 -2.15 -0.63
CA THR A 54 6.13 -1.85 0.73
C THR A 54 7.16 -2.02 1.83
N GLU A 55 8.38 -2.45 1.49
CA GLU A 55 9.51 -2.57 2.43
C GLU A 55 10.84 -2.17 1.76
N ASN A 56 11.89 -2.07 2.58
CA ASN A 56 13.26 -1.91 2.08
C ASN A 56 13.79 -3.27 1.63
N VAL A 57 14.10 -3.39 0.34
CA VAL A 57 14.65 -4.62 -0.25
C VAL A 57 16.17 -4.50 -0.39
N ALA A 58 16.63 -3.40 -0.99
CA ALA A 58 18.06 -3.12 -1.24
C ALA A 58 18.24 -1.60 -1.38
N SER A 59 18.34 -0.91 -0.25
CA SER A 59 18.39 0.56 -0.20
C SER A 59 19.62 1.14 -0.91
N GLU A 60 20.72 0.40 -0.92
CA GLU A 60 21.98 0.71 -1.59
C GLU A 60 21.82 0.94 -3.10
N ILE A 61 20.90 0.20 -3.74
CA ILE A 61 20.56 0.37 -5.16
C ILE A 61 19.25 1.14 -5.36
N GLY A 62 18.71 1.78 -4.32
CA GLY A 62 17.48 2.59 -4.39
C GLY A 62 16.18 1.80 -4.33
N LEU A 63 16.20 0.54 -3.90
CA LEU A 63 15.01 -0.29 -3.71
C LEU A 63 14.53 -0.24 -2.25
N SER A 64 13.97 0.90 -1.89
CA SER A 64 13.39 1.17 -0.57
C SER A 64 11.86 1.11 -0.58
N ASN A 65 11.26 1.14 0.60
CA ASN A 65 9.82 1.30 0.76
C ASN A 65 9.35 2.57 0.03
N GLY A 66 8.30 2.45 -0.78
CA GLY A 66 7.77 3.53 -1.61
C GLY A 66 8.43 3.66 -2.98
N THR A 67 9.45 2.87 -3.31
CA THR A 67 10.02 2.87 -4.66
C THR A 67 9.01 2.30 -5.66
N ARG A 68 8.73 3.07 -6.72
CA ARG A 68 7.83 2.68 -7.81
C ARG A 68 8.56 1.80 -8.82
N GLY A 69 7.91 0.74 -9.24
CA GLY A 69 8.37 -0.14 -10.31
C GLY A 69 7.26 -0.48 -11.29
N ILE A 70 7.60 -1.24 -12.32
CA ILE A 70 6.70 -1.76 -13.33
C ILE A 70 6.73 -3.28 -13.25
N PHE A 71 5.62 -3.89 -12.90
CA PHE A 71 5.54 -5.34 -12.82
C PHE A 71 5.68 -5.95 -14.23
N ARG A 72 6.54 -6.96 -14.37
CA ARG A 72 6.78 -7.64 -15.65
C ARG A 72 6.11 -9.00 -15.68
N ARG A 73 6.44 -9.89 -14.75
CA ARG A 73 5.85 -11.24 -14.66
C ARG A 73 6.21 -11.92 -13.34
N PHE A 74 5.50 -13.00 -13.02
CA PHE A 74 5.95 -13.95 -12.01
C PHE A 74 6.93 -14.98 -12.60
N VAL A 75 7.76 -15.53 -11.72
CA VAL A 75 8.64 -16.68 -11.98
C VAL A 75 8.24 -17.77 -10.98
N TYR A 76 8.24 -19.02 -11.44
CA TYR A 76 7.85 -20.18 -10.66
C TYR A 76 8.98 -21.22 -10.69
N ASP A 77 9.08 -22.03 -9.64
CA ASP A 77 9.97 -23.21 -9.65
C ASP A 77 9.34 -24.38 -10.42
N GLU A 78 8.01 -24.53 -10.34
CA GLU A 78 7.20 -25.53 -11.05
C GLU A 78 6.03 -24.84 -11.78
N SER A 79 5.25 -25.57 -12.60
CA SER A 79 4.08 -25.00 -13.29
C SER A 79 3.12 -24.33 -12.29
N PRO A 80 2.51 -23.18 -12.63
CA PRO A 80 1.63 -22.48 -11.71
C PRO A 80 0.46 -23.37 -11.30
N GLU A 81 0.25 -23.55 -9.99
CA GLU A 81 -0.99 -24.15 -9.49
C GLU A 81 -2.14 -23.15 -9.72
N ASP A 82 -2.97 -23.45 -10.71
CA ASP A 82 -4.21 -22.73 -10.92
C ASP A 82 -5.18 -23.12 -9.81
N VAL A 83 -5.27 -22.26 -8.81
CA VAL A 83 -6.26 -22.44 -7.74
C VAL A 83 -7.61 -22.09 -8.33
N ARG A 84 -8.54 -23.04 -8.34
CA ARG A 84 -9.97 -22.77 -8.60
C ARG A 84 -10.51 -21.91 -7.46
N TYR A 85 -10.24 -20.62 -7.55
CA TYR A 85 -10.72 -19.60 -6.64
C TYR A 85 -11.74 -18.76 -7.40
N GLN A 86 -12.95 -18.66 -6.87
CA GLN A 86 -13.97 -17.77 -7.40
C GLN A 86 -14.22 -16.69 -6.37
N ASP A 87 -13.80 -15.48 -6.73
CA ASP A 87 -14.08 -14.29 -5.95
C ASP A 87 -14.90 -13.34 -6.84
N LYS A 88 -16.03 -12.88 -6.31
CA LYS A 88 -16.97 -12.01 -7.03
C LYS A 88 -16.40 -10.61 -7.30
N ASN A 89 -15.33 -10.23 -6.60
CA ASN A 89 -14.72 -8.91 -6.71
C ASN A 89 -13.76 -8.79 -7.90
N PHE A 90 -13.38 -9.91 -8.54
CA PHE A 90 -12.45 -9.91 -9.66
C PHE A 90 -13.15 -10.30 -10.97
N PRO A 91 -12.67 -9.81 -12.13
CA PRO A 91 -13.20 -10.19 -13.44
C PRO A 91 -13.24 -11.72 -13.64
N PRO A 92 -14.23 -12.27 -14.36
CA PRO A 92 -14.36 -13.73 -14.55
C PRO A 92 -13.15 -14.41 -15.19
N ASN A 93 -12.36 -13.68 -15.98
CA ASN A 93 -11.12 -14.17 -16.61
C ASN A 93 -9.87 -14.04 -15.72
N THR A 94 -10.04 -13.75 -14.42
CA THR A 94 -8.92 -13.61 -13.49
C THR A 94 -8.29 -14.95 -13.18
N LYS A 95 -6.97 -15.04 -13.36
CA LYS A 95 -6.17 -16.21 -12.98
C LYS A 95 -5.69 -16.04 -11.55
N PHE A 96 -6.14 -16.91 -10.65
CA PHE A 96 -5.67 -16.96 -9.27
C PHE A 96 -4.50 -17.92 -9.15
N ILE A 97 -3.41 -17.44 -8.57
CA ILE A 97 -2.18 -18.22 -8.39
C ILE A 97 -1.77 -18.22 -6.93
N THR A 98 -1.03 -19.26 -6.55
CA THR A 98 -0.29 -19.34 -5.31
C THR A 98 1.18 -19.68 -5.59
N GLN A 99 2.04 -19.43 -4.61
CA GLN A 99 3.44 -19.88 -4.61
C GLN A 99 4.35 -19.52 -5.80
N PRO A 100 4.29 -18.32 -6.40
CA PRO A 100 5.38 -17.88 -7.27
C PRO A 100 6.70 -17.78 -6.49
N LYS A 101 7.81 -18.14 -7.13
CA LYS A 101 9.17 -18.02 -6.60
C LYS A 101 9.54 -16.56 -6.37
N CYS A 102 9.33 -15.73 -7.40
CA CYS A 102 9.55 -14.30 -7.32
C CYS A 102 8.69 -13.53 -8.34
N ALA A 103 8.58 -12.22 -8.14
CA ALA A 103 8.04 -11.28 -9.11
C ALA A 103 9.20 -10.51 -9.77
N LEU A 104 9.24 -10.49 -11.10
CA LEU A 104 10.17 -9.62 -11.83
C LEU A 104 9.55 -8.24 -11.95
N VAL A 105 10.24 -7.24 -11.40
CA VAL A 105 9.80 -5.85 -11.40
C VAL A 105 10.92 -4.99 -11.97
N GLU A 106 10.57 -4.12 -12.91
CA GLU A 106 11.48 -3.12 -13.44
C GLU A 106 11.45 -1.86 -12.58
N PHE A 107 12.61 -1.36 -12.18
CA PHE A 107 12.76 -0.15 -11.39
C PHE A 107 13.60 0.88 -12.16
N PRO A 108 12.98 1.73 -13.00
CA PRO A 108 13.73 2.66 -13.85
C PRO A 108 14.67 3.62 -13.09
N GLY A 109 14.33 3.93 -11.83
CA GLY A 109 15.12 4.80 -10.95
C GLY A 109 16.13 4.09 -10.05
N CYS A 110 16.30 2.76 -10.15
CA CYS A 110 17.31 2.06 -9.34
C CYS A 110 18.73 2.38 -9.82
N LYS A 111 19.69 2.34 -8.90
CA LYS A 111 21.12 2.59 -9.14
C LYS A 111 21.85 1.30 -9.53
N LEU A 112 21.21 0.51 -10.37
CA LEU A 112 21.78 -0.74 -10.86
C LEU A 112 22.44 -0.45 -12.22
N ASP A 113 23.76 -0.28 -12.20
CA ASP A 113 24.55 0.11 -13.37
C ASP A 113 24.75 -1.04 -14.36
N GLU A 114 24.80 -2.28 -13.86
CA GLU A 114 24.95 -3.48 -14.67
C GLU A 114 23.69 -4.35 -14.69
N LYS A 115 23.48 -5.09 -15.78
CA LYS A 115 22.37 -6.05 -15.85
C LYS A 115 22.66 -7.23 -14.93
N LEU A 116 21.68 -7.64 -14.12
CA LEU A 116 21.74 -8.93 -13.45
C LEU A 116 21.77 -10.04 -14.51
N VAL A 117 22.57 -11.08 -14.28
CA VAL A 117 22.72 -12.21 -15.19
C VAL A 117 21.34 -12.74 -15.61
N GLN A 118 21.11 -12.85 -16.93
CA GLN A 118 19.86 -13.30 -17.56
C GLN A 118 18.63 -12.36 -17.43
N LEU A 119 18.78 -11.16 -16.86
CA LEU A 119 17.69 -10.18 -16.77
C LEU A 119 17.96 -8.95 -17.65
N SER A 120 16.88 -8.31 -18.11
CA SER A 120 16.98 -6.99 -18.74
C SER A 120 17.45 -5.94 -17.73
N SER A 121 18.01 -4.84 -18.22
CA SER A 121 18.49 -3.74 -17.36
C SER A 121 17.39 -3.28 -16.41
N LYS A 122 17.77 -3.02 -15.15
CA LYS A 122 16.90 -2.52 -14.07
C LYS A 122 15.73 -3.42 -13.68
N VAL A 123 15.69 -4.67 -14.14
CA VAL A 123 14.74 -5.67 -13.66
C VAL A 123 15.34 -6.43 -12.50
N VAL A 124 14.60 -6.49 -11.39
CA VAL A 124 15.01 -7.12 -10.15
C VAL A 124 13.96 -8.14 -9.71
N SER A 125 14.42 -9.28 -9.19
CA SER A 125 13.57 -10.30 -8.60
C SER A 125 13.16 -9.90 -7.19
N ILE A 126 11.87 -9.66 -6.98
CA ILE A 126 11.29 -9.44 -5.66
C ILE A 126 10.78 -10.77 -5.13
N ALA A 127 11.32 -11.23 -4.02
CA ALA A 127 10.93 -12.49 -3.38
C ALA A 127 9.70 -12.32 -2.48
N VAL A 128 9.00 -13.42 -2.22
CA VAL A 128 7.97 -13.48 -1.19
C VAL A 128 8.59 -13.34 0.20
N ARG A 129 7.86 -12.72 1.11
CA ARG A 129 8.27 -12.43 2.49
C ARG A 129 7.36 -13.16 3.45
N LYS A 130 7.95 -13.62 4.57
CA LYS A 130 7.22 -14.28 5.65
C LYS A 130 7.15 -13.35 6.86
N GLN A 131 5.96 -12.92 7.22
CA GLN A 131 5.72 -12.05 8.37
C GLN A 131 4.80 -12.73 9.38
N THR A 132 5.14 -12.66 10.66
CA THR A 132 4.26 -13.15 11.74
C THR A 132 3.38 -12.02 12.23
N LEU A 133 2.07 -12.26 12.22
CA LEU A 133 1.03 -11.30 12.60
C LEU A 133 0.24 -11.87 13.78
N LEU A 134 -0.07 -11.02 14.77
CA LEU A 134 -0.84 -11.40 15.95
C LEU A 134 -2.21 -10.77 15.88
N PHE A 135 -3.25 -11.60 15.94
CA PHE A 135 -4.64 -11.16 15.88
C PHE A 135 -5.41 -11.64 17.09
N ASP A 136 -6.38 -10.85 17.55
CA ASP A 136 -7.38 -11.38 18.46
C ASP A 136 -8.36 -12.29 17.71
N ALA A 137 -8.57 -13.51 18.19
CA ALA A 137 -9.45 -14.48 17.51
C ALA A 137 -10.88 -13.97 17.27
N LYS A 138 -11.33 -13.00 18.08
CA LYS A 138 -12.63 -12.33 17.93
C LYS A 138 -12.69 -11.36 16.74
N GLU A 139 -11.55 -10.82 16.31
CA GLU A 139 -11.48 -9.92 15.14
C GLU A 139 -11.52 -10.70 13.82
N LEU A 140 -10.97 -11.92 13.79
CA LEU A 140 -10.88 -12.74 12.59
C LEU A 140 -12.13 -13.59 12.34
N LEU A 141 -12.90 -13.94 13.37
CA LEU A 141 -14.06 -14.81 13.22
C LEU A 141 -15.35 -14.05 13.56
N PRO A 142 -16.35 -14.02 12.66
CA PRO A 142 -17.66 -13.49 13.01
C PRO A 142 -18.23 -14.27 14.20
N LYS A 143 -18.93 -13.56 15.10
CA LYS A 143 -19.40 -14.02 16.43
C LYS A 143 -20.10 -15.39 16.45
N ASN A 144 -20.67 -15.82 15.33
CA ASN A 144 -21.40 -17.08 15.19
C ASN A 144 -20.49 -18.32 15.02
N VAL A 145 -19.21 -18.16 14.65
CA VAL A 145 -18.27 -19.27 14.36
C VAL A 145 -17.35 -19.60 15.55
N ALA A 146 -17.20 -18.68 16.50
CA ALA A 146 -16.46 -18.91 17.75
C ALA A 146 -17.05 -20.03 18.63
N LYS A 147 -18.29 -20.46 18.35
CA LYS A 147 -18.93 -21.63 18.98
C LYS A 147 -18.60 -22.95 18.27
N ALA A 148 -18.33 -22.94 16.95
CA ALA A 148 -18.13 -24.14 16.14
C ALA A 148 -16.66 -24.59 16.12
N ALA A 149 -15.74 -23.64 16.01
CA ALA A 149 -14.34 -23.88 16.39
C ALA A 149 -14.32 -23.90 17.92
N LYS A 150 -13.89 -25.01 18.55
CA LYS A 150 -13.75 -25.17 20.02
C LYS A 150 -12.73 -24.19 20.63
N ILE A 151 -12.95 -22.89 20.48
CA ILE A 151 -12.09 -21.81 20.93
C ILE A 151 -12.60 -21.42 22.32
N ASN A 152 -11.93 -21.92 23.34
CA ASN A 152 -12.24 -21.65 24.74
C ASN A 152 -12.28 -20.13 25.01
N LYS A 153 -13.25 -19.68 25.84
CA LYS A 153 -13.65 -18.27 26.12
C LYS A 153 -12.55 -17.31 26.63
N LYS A 154 -11.28 -17.71 26.76
CA LYS A 154 -10.16 -16.81 27.04
C LYS A 154 -9.55 -16.32 25.72
N THR A 155 -9.56 -15.01 25.50
CA THR A 155 -8.94 -14.31 24.36
C THR A 155 -7.53 -14.84 24.09
N ARG A 156 -7.41 -15.78 23.15
CA ARG A 156 -6.14 -16.33 22.71
C ARG A 156 -5.73 -15.56 21.47
N LYS A 157 -4.68 -14.75 21.58
CA LYS A 157 -4.03 -14.15 20.43
C LYS A 157 -3.65 -15.27 19.45
N LEU A 158 -4.11 -15.16 18.22
CA LEU A 158 -3.80 -16.06 17.13
C LEU A 158 -2.55 -15.55 16.42
N SER A 159 -1.53 -16.39 16.36
CA SER A 159 -0.32 -16.12 15.59
C SER A 159 -0.47 -16.70 14.18
N VAL A 160 -0.54 -15.81 13.20
CA VAL A 160 -0.67 -16.14 11.78
C VAL A 160 0.61 -15.69 11.08
N LYS A 161 1.32 -16.64 10.47
CA LYS A 161 2.46 -16.34 9.60
C LYS A 161 1.95 -16.16 8.18
N ARG A 162 2.05 -14.96 7.63
CA ARG A 162 1.70 -14.63 6.24
C ARG A 162 2.90 -14.73 5.34
N LYS A 163 2.74 -15.34 4.17
CA LYS A 163 3.70 -15.35 3.06
C LYS A 163 3.10 -14.62 1.86
N ALA A 164 3.66 -13.48 1.49
CA ALA A 164 3.16 -12.60 0.43
C ALA A 164 4.29 -11.73 -0.16
N PHE A 165 4.06 -11.08 -1.30
CA PHE A 165 5.02 -10.12 -1.84
C PHE A 165 4.93 -8.77 -1.13
N PRO A 166 6.06 -8.07 -0.93
CA PRO A 166 6.10 -6.69 -0.48
C PRO A 166 5.79 -5.72 -1.64
N LEU A 167 4.70 -5.98 -2.36
CA LEU A 167 4.28 -5.22 -3.54
C LEU A 167 2.79 -4.90 -3.43
N ILE A 168 2.42 -3.69 -3.87
CA ILE A 168 1.03 -3.28 -4.07
C ILE A 168 0.87 -2.57 -5.41
N PRO A 169 -0.33 -2.59 -6.03
CA PRO A 169 -0.65 -1.74 -7.17
C PRO A 169 -0.39 -0.25 -6.87
N ALA A 170 0.16 0.48 -7.83
CA ALA A 170 0.56 1.88 -7.65
C ALA A 170 -0.10 2.85 -8.66
N TYR A 171 -1.37 2.59 -9.01
CA TYR A 171 -2.19 3.50 -9.82
C TYR A 171 -2.73 4.68 -9.01
N SER A 172 -3.12 4.40 -7.77
CA SER A 172 -3.59 5.41 -6.82
C SER A 172 -2.74 5.35 -5.55
N MET A 173 -2.74 6.45 -4.81
CA MET A 173 -2.11 6.51 -3.49
C MET A 173 -2.99 7.36 -2.58
N THR A 174 -2.89 7.11 -1.28
CA THR A 174 -3.60 7.94 -0.31
C THR A 174 -2.94 9.31 -0.18
N THR A 175 -3.74 10.30 0.21
CA THR A 175 -3.25 11.64 0.55
C THR A 175 -2.06 11.60 1.50
N TYR A 176 -2.17 10.78 2.56
CA TYR A 176 -1.11 10.61 3.55
C TYR A 176 0.21 10.10 2.92
N ARG A 177 0.13 9.10 2.03
CA ARG A 177 1.32 8.58 1.34
C ARG A 177 1.95 9.61 0.41
N SER A 178 1.15 10.51 -0.19
CA SER A 178 1.65 11.57 -1.07
C SER A 178 2.37 12.70 -0.32
N GLN A 179 2.21 12.81 1.01
CA GLN A 179 2.76 13.90 1.79
C GLN A 179 4.29 13.98 1.66
N GLY A 180 4.79 15.19 1.43
CA GLY A 180 6.22 15.45 1.23
C GLY A 180 6.73 15.13 -0.19
N GLN A 181 5.91 14.53 -1.06
CA GLN A 181 6.29 14.27 -2.45
C GLN A 181 5.93 15.46 -3.35
N THR A 182 6.72 15.68 -4.40
CA THR A 182 6.33 16.51 -5.55
C THR A 182 6.03 15.58 -6.72
N LEU A 183 4.80 15.67 -7.23
CA LEU A 183 4.28 14.83 -8.31
C LEU A 183 4.19 15.66 -9.60
N GLY A 184 4.28 14.97 -10.75
CA GLY A 184 4.23 15.60 -12.06
C GLY A 184 2.81 16.07 -12.40
N LYS A 185 1.97 15.14 -12.88
CA LYS A 185 0.54 15.36 -13.11
C LYS A 185 -0.26 14.43 -12.22
N ILE A 186 -1.33 14.92 -11.60
CA ILE A 186 -2.14 14.13 -10.68
C ILE A 186 -3.63 14.29 -10.96
N ILE A 187 -4.36 13.24 -10.61
CA ILE A 187 -5.81 13.25 -10.54
C ILE A 187 -6.17 13.14 -9.06
N VAL A 188 -6.99 14.05 -8.56
CA VAL A 188 -7.40 14.10 -7.15
C VAL A 188 -8.92 13.93 -7.05
N ASP A 189 -9.34 13.19 -6.04
CA ASP A 189 -10.73 13.12 -5.61
C ASP A 189 -10.90 13.95 -4.33
N LEU A 190 -11.79 14.94 -4.38
CA LEU A 190 -12.07 15.85 -3.28
C LEU A 190 -13.40 15.56 -2.57
N VAL A 191 -14.11 14.51 -2.98
CA VAL A 191 -15.28 14.04 -2.23
C VAL A 191 -14.79 13.27 -1.01
N MET A 192 -15.00 13.88 0.16
CA MET A 192 -14.53 13.35 1.43
C MET A 192 -15.44 12.21 1.92
N PRO A 193 -14.89 11.19 2.60
CA PRO A 193 -15.70 10.19 3.27
C PRO A 193 -16.53 10.83 4.42
N PRO A 194 -17.61 10.17 4.87
CA PRO A 194 -18.40 10.67 5.99
C PRO A 194 -17.55 10.85 7.25
N GLY A 195 -17.62 12.02 7.87
CA GLY A 195 -16.87 12.32 9.09
C GLY A 195 -16.27 13.73 9.10
N PRO A 196 -15.44 14.04 10.11
CA PRO A 196 -14.75 15.31 10.17
C PRO A 196 -13.75 15.43 9.01
N VAL A 197 -13.82 16.54 8.27
CA VAL A 197 -12.86 16.86 7.21
C VAL A 197 -11.69 17.61 7.84
N GLU A 198 -10.51 17.01 7.78
CA GLU A 198 -9.27 17.66 8.17
C GLU A 198 -8.73 18.53 7.02
N LEU A 199 -8.18 19.71 7.35
CA LEU A 199 -7.55 20.60 6.35
C LEU A 199 -6.46 19.88 5.54
N ALA A 200 -5.69 19.00 6.18
CA ALA A 200 -4.64 18.24 5.53
C ALA A 200 -5.16 17.34 4.40
N SER A 201 -6.38 16.80 4.52
CA SER A 201 -7.00 15.94 3.50
C SER A 201 -7.22 16.66 2.17
N VAL A 202 -7.34 17.99 2.20
CA VAL A 202 -7.54 18.85 1.03
C VAL A 202 -6.24 19.53 0.62
N TYR A 203 -5.52 20.13 1.56
CA TYR A 203 -4.29 20.88 1.28
C TYR A 203 -3.16 19.98 0.75
N VAL A 204 -2.96 18.80 1.34
CA VAL A 204 -1.86 17.90 0.95
C VAL A 204 -1.97 17.48 -0.51
N PRO A 205 -3.07 16.91 -1.03
CA PRO A 205 -3.11 16.46 -2.41
C PRO A 205 -2.99 17.62 -3.40
N LEU A 206 -3.62 18.77 -3.13
CA LEU A 206 -3.58 19.95 -3.99
C LEU A 206 -2.18 20.58 -4.08
N SER A 207 -1.39 20.48 -3.01
CA SER A 207 -0.01 21.01 -2.97
C SER A 207 1.06 20.07 -3.52
N ARG A 208 0.68 18.89 -4.08
CA ARG A 208 1.68 17.95 -4.62
C ARG A 208 2.19 18.34 -6.01
N VAL A 209 1.47 19.18 -6.75
CA VAL A 209 1.87 19.66 -8.08
C VAL A 209 2.43 21.07 -8.04
N LYS A 210 3.24 21.42 -9.04
CA LYS A 210 3.85 22.76 -9.16
C LYS A 210 2.95 23.76 -9.89
N ARG A 211 2.06 23.29 -10.77
CA ARG A 211 1.18 24.11 -11.59
C ARG A 211 -0.26 23.60 -11.50
N LEU A 212 -1.21 24.51 -11.58
CA LEU A 212 -2.63 24.15 -11.60
C LEU A 212 -2.99 23.31 -12.84
N ASP A 213 -2.34 23.57 -13.98
CA ASP A 213 -2.53 22.79 -15.23
C ASP A 213 -2.18 21.30 -15.10
N ASP A 214 -1.42 20.93 -14.07
CA ASP A 214 -1.01 19.56 -13.79
C ASP A 214 -1.94 18.85 -12.79
N LEU A 215 -2.99 19.52 -12.31
CA LEU A 215 -4.01 19.01 -11.39
C LEU A 215 -5.34 18.81 -12.12
N LEU A 216 -5.88 17.59 -12.05
CA LEU A 216 -7.26 17.30 -12.45
C LEU A 216 -8.08 16.87 -11.23
N ILE A 217 -9.24 17.48 -11.03
CA ILE A 217 -10.20 17.02 -10.01
C ILE A 217 -11.22 16.11 -10.71
N ILE A 218 -11.31 14.85 -10.28
CA ILE A 218 -12.00 13.79 -11.05
C ILE A 218 -13.52 13.93 -11.09
N ARG A 219 -14.12 14.57 -10.08
CA ARG A 219 -15.57 14.74 -9.95
C ARG A 219 -15.91 16.01 -9.19
N SER A 220 -17.15 16.48 -9.35
CA SER A 220 -17.69 17.61 -8.59
C SER A 220 -17.64 17.34 -7.07
N PHE A 221 -17.43 18.40 -6.30
CA PHE A 221 -17.32 18.37 -4.83
C PHE A 221 -17.97 19.62 -4.23
N GLU A 222 -18.31 19.58 -2.95
CA GLU A 222 -18.88 20.73 -2.25
C GLU A 222 -17.80 21.79 -1.95
N PHE A 223 -18.00 23.03 -2.38
CA PHE A 223 -17.01 24.10 -2.20
C PHE A 223 -16.60 24.33 -0.74
N ALA A 224 -17.48 24.02 0.22
CA ALA A 224 -17.21 24.12 1.65
C ALA A 224 -15.97 23.33 2.10
N ILE A 225 -15.60 22.25 1.41
CA ILE A 225 -14.40 21.46 1.75
C ILE A 225 -13.09 22.24 1.53
N LEU A 226 -13.09 23.26 0.66
CA LEU A 226 -11.95 24.17 0.49
C LEU A 226 -11.88 25.26 1.57
N GLN A 227 -12.94 25.41 2.36
CA GLN A 227 -13.07 26.45 3.41
C GLN A 227 -12.81 25.90 4.82
N VAL A 228 -12.33 24.66 4.93
CA VAL A 228 -11.95 24.06 6.20
C VAL A 228 -10.86 24.91 6.85
N LYS A 229 -11.11 25.38 8.06
CA LYS A 229 -10.16 26.23 8.80
C LYS A 229 -9.17 25.37 9.57
N SER A 230 -7.95 25.86 9.70
CA SER A 230 -6.96 25.33 10.65
C SER A 230 -7.51 25.38 12.08
N SER A 231 -7.05 24.46 12.93
CA SER A 231 -7.43 24.50 14.36
C SER A 231 -6.89 25.76 15.04
N THR A 232 -7.53 26.18 16.13
CA THR A 232 -7.06 27.31 16.96
C THR A 232 -5.60 27.11 17.38
N THR A 233 -5.24 25.88 17.78
CA THR A 233 -3.87 25.52 18.17
C THR A 233 -2.86 25.69 17.02
N GLN A 234 -3.21 25.31 15.79
CA GLN A 234 -2.35 25.50 14.62
C GLN A 234 -2.18 26.99 14.29
N ILE A 235 -3.24 27.79 14.41
CA ILE A 235 -3.19 29.24 14.17
C ILE A 235 -2.32 29.93 15.22
N GLU A 236 -2.45 29.56 16.49
CA GLU A 236 -1.61 30.07 17.58
C GLU A 236 -0.14 29.72 17.38
N GLU A 237 0.15 28.50 16.92
CA GLU A 237 1.51 28.06 16.61
C GLU A 237 2.12 28.85 15.43
N LEU A 238 1.37 29.06 14.34
CA LEU A 238 1.81 29.91 13.23
C LEU A 238 2.14 31.34 13.71
N LYS A 239 1.28 31.94 14.54
CA LYS A 239 1.53 33.25 15.15
C LYS A 239 2.77 33.25 16.07
N ARG A 240 3.06 32.13 16.75
CA ARG A 240 4.26 31.99 17.59
C ARG A 240 5.51 31.94 16.69
N LEU A 241 5.48 31.16 15.61
CA LEU A 241 6.57 31.05 14.64
C LEU A 241 6.87 32.39 13.96
N ASP A 242 5.85 33.15 13.56
CA ASP A 242 6.03 34.48 12.97
C ASP A 242 6.71 35.46 13.93
N ARG A 243 6.31 35.47 15.21
CA ARG A 243 6.94 36.28 16.25
C ARG A 243 8.43 35.93 16.41
N ILE A 244 8.76 34.63 16.41
CA ILE A 244 10.15 34.17 16.49
C ILE A 244 10.95 34.59 15.25
N ALA A 245 10.37 34.46 14.05
CA ALA A 245 11.01 34.87 12.80
C ALA A 245 11.30 36.38 12.79
N GLN A 246 10.35 37.21 13.22
CA GLN A 246 10.53 38.66 13.33
C GLN A 246 11.61 39.05 14.35
N ASN A 247 11.63 38.41 15.51
CA ASN A 247 12.66 38.65 16.53
C ASN A 247 14.05 38.25 16.03
N THR A 248 14.15 37.13 15.32
CA THR A 248 15.41 36.68 14.70
C THR A 248 15.89 37.68 13.66
N ARG A 249 15.01 38.14 12.76
CA ARG A 249 15.35 39.17 11.77
C ARG A 249 15.88 40.46 12.41
N LYS A 250 15.24 40.94 13.48
CA LYS A 250 15.69 42.14 14.22
C LYS A 250 17.07 41.94 14.86
N ARG A 251 17.30 40.78 15.49
CA ARG A 251 18.56 40.47 16.18
C ARG A 251 19.76 40.42 15.24
N PHE A 252 19.56 39.90 14.02
CA PHE A 252 20.61 39.72 13.02
C PHE A 252 20.61 40.79 11.93
N GLN A 253 19.82 41.87 12.09
CA GLN A 253 19.68 42.94 11.10
C GLN A 253 21.02 43.64 10.76
N PHE A 254 22.00 43.58 11.67
CA PHE A 254 23.30 44.25 11.53
C PHE A 254 24.46 43.28 11.29
N ILE A 255 24.17 42.00 11.02
CA ILE A 255 25.18 40.99 10.66
C ILE A 255 25.01 40.68 9.18
N VAL A 256 25.44 41.62 8.32
CA VAL A 256 25.71 41.44 6.89
C VAL A 256 26.96 42.23 6.57
#